data_AF-A0A7C2M9A3-F1
#
_entry.id   AF-A0A7C2M9A3-F1
#
_cell.length_a   1.000
_cell.length_b   1.000
_cell.length_c   1.000
_cell.angle_alpha   90.00
_cell.angle_beta   90.00
_cell.angle_gamma   90.00
#
_symmetry.space_group_name_H-M   'P 1'
#
loop_
_entity.id
_entity.type
_entity.pdbx_description
1 polymer ?
#
loop_
_entity_poly.entity_id
_entity_poly.type
_entity_poly.pdbx_seq_one_letter_code
_entity_poly.pdbx_strand_id
1 'polypeptide(L)'
;MIDKIENYISEIEAFKATTKEEVEDFRIKYLGKKGILNQYFAEFKNVPNEQKKDFGQAVNTLKNAAQDKVQQLKEQLESKEEEKGIYGDLTRPGEPVEIGARHPISIVKN
;
A
#
# COMPACT_ATOMS: atom_id res chain seq x y z
N MET A 1 17.08 -11.22 -23.09
CA MET A 1 16.80 -11.66 -21.69
C MET A 1 16.57 -10.46 -20.80
N ILE A 2 17.42 -9.44 -20.89
CA ILE A 2 17.22 -8.14 -20.25
C ILE A 2 15.90 -7.49 -20.70
N ASP A 3 15.54 -7.61 -21.98
CA ASP A 3 14.27 -7.09 -22.54
C ASP A 3 13.03 -7.67 -21.85
N LYS A 4 13.11 -8.92 -21.38
CA LYS A 4 12.00 -9.53 -20.61
C LYS A 4 11.89 -8.92 -19.22
N ILE A 5 13.02 -8.64 -18.58
CA ILE A 5 13.07 -7.99 -17.26
C ILE A 5 12.49 -6.57 -17.36
N GLU A 6 12.84 -5.82 -18.40
CA GLU A 6 12.26 -4.49 -18.65
C GLU A 6 10.74 -4.53 -18.85
N ASN A 7 10.23 -5.50 -19.61
CA ASN A 7 8.78 -5.70 -19.75
C ASN A 7 8.09 -5.98 -18.41
N TYR A 8 8.71 -6.78 -17.54
CA TYR A 8 8.16 -7.02 -16.20
C TYR A 8 8.20 -5.77 -15.33
N ILE A 9 9.23 -4.93 -15.44
CA ILE A 9 9.28 -3.64 -14.74
C ILE A 9 8.11 -2.75 -15.19
N SER A 10 7.85 -2.66 -16.49
CA SER A 10 6.70 -1.91 -17.01
C SER A 10 5.35 -2.51 -16.54
N GLU A 11 5.23 -3.83 -16.49
CA GLU A 11 4.03 -4.51 -15.94
C GLU A 11 3.83 -4.16 -14.45
N ILE A 12 4.91 -4.16 -13.66
CA ILE A 12 4.91 -3.79 -12.24
C ILE A 12 4.46 -2.33 -12.05
N GLU A 13 4.99 -1.41 -12.85
CA GLU A 13 4.65 0.01 -12.78
C GLU A 13 3.18 0.26 -13.15
N ALA A 14 2.68 -0.44 -14.18
CA ALA A 14 1.29 -0.33 -14.65
C ALA A 14 0.28 -1.03 -13.74
N PHE A 15 0.72 -1.99 -12.91
CA PHE A 15 -0.17 -2.75 -12.03
C PHE A 15 -0.88 -1.82 -11.03
N LYS A 16 -2.19 -2.00 -10.90
CA LYS A 16 -3.03 -1.33 -9.93
C LYS A 16 -3.83 -2.39 -9.20
N ALA A 17 -3.77 -2.36 -7.88
CA ALA A 17 -4.59 -3.21 -7.02
C ALA A 17 -5.68 -2.38 -6.37
N THR A 18 -6.85 -2.98 -6.28
CA THR A 18 -8.06 -2.43 -5.66
C THR A 18 -8.34 -3.08 -4.30
N THR A 19 -7.82 -4.29 -4.06
CA THR A 19 -8.01 -5.04 -2.82
C THR A 19 -6.68 -5.46 -2.19
N LYS A 20 -6.71 -5.73 -0.87
CA LYS A 20 -5.53 -6.24 -0.14
C LYS A 20 -5.09 -7.62 -0.64
N GLU A 21 -6.04 -8.43 -1.09
CA GLU A 21 -5.81 -9.77 -1.65
C GLU A 21 -5.01 -9.69 -2.97
N GLU A 22 -5.37 -8.76 -3.86
CA GLU A 22 -4.65 -8.54 -5.12
C GLU A 22 -3.19 -8.09 -4.90
N VAL A 23 -2.93 -7.31 -3.84
CA VAL A 23 -1.56 -6.90 -3.46
C VAL A 23 -0.74 -8.09 -2.98
N GLU A 24 -1.34 -8.98 -2.18
CA GLU A 24 -0.66 -10.19 -1.69
C GLU A 24 -0.41 -11.19 -2.82
N ASP A 25 -1.36 -11.40 -3.73
CA ASP A 25 -1.18 -12.25 -4.91
C ASP A 25 -0.05 -11.74 -5.81
N PHE A 26 0.01 -10.42 -6.01
CA PHE A 26 1.10 -9.77 -6.72
C PHE A 26 2.45 -10.00 -6.02
N ARG A 27 2.51 -9.81 -4.70
CA ARG A 27 3.71 -10.07 -3.89
C ARG A 27 4.16 -11.52 -4.03
N ILE A 28 3.24 -12.49 -4.00
CA ILE A 28 3.56 -13.92 -4.15
C ILE A 28 4.08 -14.22 -5.57
N LYS A 29 3.45 -13.67 -6.62
CA LYS A 29 3.83 -13.87 -8.03
C LYS A 29 5.27 -13.41 -8.31
N TYR A 30 5.67 -12.23 -7.80
CA TYR A 30 6.99 -11.66 -8.08
C TYR A 30 8.02 -11.99 -6.99
N LEU A 31 7.73 -11.69 -5.72
CA LEU A 31 8.66 -11.79 -4.59
C LEU A 31 8.58 -13.12 -3.83
N GLY A 32 7.61 -13.98 -4.15
CA GLY A 32 7.43 -15.27 -3.47
C GLY A 32 8.60 -16.25 -3.71
N LYS A 33 8.67 -17.31 -2.89
CA LYS A 33 9.74 -18.32 -2.97
C LYS A 33 9.80 -19.01 -4.35
N LYS A 34 8.64 -19.20 -5.00
CA LYS A 34 8.51 -19.72 -6.38
C LYS A 34 8.25 -18.62 -7.41
N GLY A 35 8.49 -17.36 -7.05
CA GLY A 35 8.20 -16.20 -7.88
C GLY A 35 9.18 -16.05 -9.04
N ILE A 36 8.78 -15.18 -9.97
CA ILE A 36 9.52 -14.86 -11.19
C ILE A 36 10.95 -14.39 -10.87
N LEU A 37 11.12 -13.66 -9.76
CA LEU A 37 12.39 -13.08 -9.36
C LEU A 37 13.42 -14.14 -8.96
N ASN A 38 12.98 -15.19 -8.26
CA ASN A 38 13.86 -16.32 -7.92
C ASN A 38 14.22 -17.19 -9.13
N GLN A 39 13.35 -17.24 -10.16
CA GLN A 39 13.67 -17.91 -11.41
C GLN A 39 14.82 -17.18 -12.12
N TYR A 40 14.76 -15.85 -12.23
CA TYR A 40 15.85 -15.06 -12.83
C TYR A 40 17.15 -15.11 -12.02
N PHE A 41 17.09 -15.18 -10.70
CA PHE A 41 18.29 -15.44 -9.89
C PHE A 41 18.88 -16.83 -10.10
N ALA A 42 18.07 -17.86 -10.38
CA ALA A 42 18.57 -19.19 -10.71
C ALA A 42 19.20 -19.20 -12.12
N GLU A 43 18.58 -18.51 -13.08
CA GLU A 43 19.09 -18.34 -14.44
C GLU A 43 20.37 -17.51 -14.51
N PHE A 44 20.66 -16.68 -13.49
CA PHE A 44 21.91 -15.91 -13.37
C PHE A 44 23.17 -16.77 -13.55
N LYS A 45 23.13 -18.04 -13.13
CA LYS A 45 24.25 -18.99 -13.28
C LYS A 45 24.57 -19.32 -14.74
N ASN A 46 23.58 -19.21 -15.63
CA ASN A 46 23.68 -19.53 -17.04
C ASN A 46 24.08 -18.33 -17.92
N VAL A 47 24.21 -17.14 -17.33
CA VAL A 47 24.53 -15.91 -18.07
C VAL A 47 26.04 -15.83 -18.35
N PRO A 48 26.48 -15.45 -19.57
CA PRO A 48 27.89 -15.22 -19.88
C PRO A 48 28.52 -14.14 -19.00
N ASN A 49 29.80 -14.29 -18.66
CA ASN A 49 30.49 -13.38 -17.72
C ASN A 49 30.42 -11.89 -18.13
N GLU A 50 30.42 -11.61 -19.43
CA GLU A 50 30.34 -10.25 -19.99
C GLU A 50 28.99 -9.58 -19.69
N GLN A 51 27.90 -10.36 -19.63
CA GLN A 51 26.53 -9.84 -19.44
C GLN A 51 26.04 -9.98 -17.99
N LYS A 52 26.79 -10.65 -17.11
CA LYS A 52 26.40 -10.86 -15.70
C LYS A 52 26.23 -9.56 -14.93
N LYS A 53 27.04 -8.54 -15.23
CA LYS A 53 26.95 -7.24 -14.56
C LYS A 53 25.60 -6.58 -14.84
N ASP A 54 25.28 -6.42 -16.11
CA ASP A 54 24.07 -5.74 -16.56
C ASP A 54 22.81 -6.54 -16.18
N PHE A 55 22.86 -7.87 -16.36
CA PHE A 55 21.77 -8.74 -15.96
C PHE A 55 21.52 -8.73 -14.43
N GLY A 56 22.58 -8.73 -13.61
CA GLY A 56 22.44 -8.63 -12.16
C GLY A 56 21.85 -7.29 -11.71
N GLN A 57 22.23 -6.20 -12.38
CA GLN A 57 21.65 -4.89 -12.14
C GLN A 57 20.17 -4.84 -12.56
N ALA A 58 19.81 -5.44 -13.69
CA ALA A 58 18.42 -5.55 -14.15
C ALA A 58 17.54 -6.38 -13.16
N VAL A 59 18.05 -7.49 -12.62
CA VAL A 59 17.30 -8.28 -11.63
C VAL A 59 17.12 -7.51 -10.31
N ASN A 60 18.15 -6.79 -9.86
CA ASN A 60 18.05 -5.97 -8.65
C ASN A 60 17.08 -4.79 -8.81
N THR A 61 17.07 -4.15 -9.98
CA THR A 61 16.10 -3.08 -10.28
C THR A 61 14.68 -3.60 -10.31
N LEU A 62 14.43 -4.76 -10.92
CA LEU A 62 13.12 -5.43 -10.88
C LEU A 62 12.68 -5.77 -9.44
N LYS A 63 13.62 -6.19 -8.59
CA LYS A 63 13.35 -6.44 -7.16
C LYS A 63 12.91 -5.19 -6.42
N ASN A 64 13.64 -4.10 -6.59
CA ASN A 64 13.32 -2.85 -5.92
C ASN A 64 11.98 -2.31 -6.43
N ALA A 65 11.76 -2.30 -7.75
CA ALA A 65 10.49 -1.88 -8.34
C ALA A 65 9.29 -2.68 -7.81
N ALA A 66 9.40 -4.01 -7.72
CA ALA A 66 8.35 -4.85 -7.16
C ALA A 66 8.09 -4.56 -5.67
N GLN A 67 9.15 -4.36 -4.88
CA GLN A 67 9.04 -4.08 -3.45
C GLN A 67 8.41 -2.70 -3.19
N ASP A 68 8.88 -1.67 -3.90
CA ASP A 68 8.37 -0.31 -3.81
C ASP A 68 6.91 -0.24 -4.22
N LYS A 69 6.54 -0.96 -5.29
CA LYS A 69 5.15 -1.02 -5.76
C LYS A 69 4.22 -1.67 -4.73
N VAL A 70 4.63 -2.77 -4.11
CA VAL A 70 3.85 -3.42 -3.04
C VAL A 70 3.67 -2.47 -1.86
N GLN A 71 4.73 -1.79 -1.44
CA GLN A 71 4.67 -0.84 -0.34
C GLN A 71 3.71 0.32 -0.66
N GLN A 72 3.82 0.92 -1.85
CA GLN A 72 2.93 1.98 -2.31
C GLN A 72 1.46 1.54 -2.35
N LEU A 73 1.17 0.36 -2.90
CA LEU A 73 -0.20 -0.15 -2.96
C LEU A 73 -0.77 -0.43 -1.57
N LYS A 74 0.06 -0.94 -0.65
CA LYS A 74 -0.34 -1.18 0.74
C LYS A 74 -0.68 0.12 1.46
N GLU A 75 0.20 1.13 1.38
CA GLU A 75 -0.04 2.45 1.96
C GLU A 75 -1.30 3.10 1.38
N GLN A 76 -1.50 3.04 0.06
CA GLN A 76 -2.70 3.59 -0.58
C GLN A 76 -4.00 2.93 -0.10
N LEU A 77 -3.98 1.63 0.18
CA LEU A 77 -5.15 0.91 0.68
C LEU A 77 -5.39 1.19 2.17
N GLU A 78 -4.33 1.29 2.98
CA GLU A 78 -4.44 1.66 4.40
C GLU A 78 -4.95 3.11 4.58
N SER A 79 -4.40 4.09 3.85
CA SER A 79 -4.88 5.48 3.94
C SER A 79 -6.34 5.66 3.47
N LYS A 80 -6.80 4.86 2.50
CA LYS A 80 -8.21 4.87 2.07
C LYS A 80 -9.17 4.32 3.12
N GLU A 81 -8.72 3.42 3.98
CA GLU A 81 -9.54 2.91 5.10
C GLU A 81 -9.65 3.95 6.22
N GLU A 82 -8.58 4.71 6.50
CA GLU A 82 -8.57 5.75 7.54
C GLU A 82 -9.39 7.00 7.18
N GLU A 83 -9.43 7.40 5.91
CA GLU A 83 -10.20 8.58 5.46
C GLU A 83 -11.72 8.41 5.46
N LYS A 84 -12.24 7.19 5.66
CA LYS A 84 -13.65 6.99 6.03
C LYS A 84 -13.87 7.36 7.49
N GLY A 85 -13.41 8.56 7.84
CA GLY A 85 -13.55 9.19 9.12
C GLY A 85 -14.99 9.08 9.59
N ILE A 86 -15.12 8.43 10.74
CA ILE A 86 -16.35 8.11 11.48
C ILE A 86 -17.13 9.39 11.88
N TYR A 87 -16.58 10.56 11.58
CA TYR A 87 -17.19 11.84 11.90
C TYR A 87 -18.19 12.20 10.82
N GLY A 88 -19.48 12.07 11.18
CA GLY A 88 -20.58 12.70 10.43
C GLY A 88 -20.50 14.23 10.48
N ASP A 89 -21.65 14.90 10.43
CA ASP A 89 -21.69 16.36 10.50
C ASP A 89 -21.13 16.90 11.83
N LEU A 90 -19.96 17.56 11.76
CA LEU A 90 -19.28 18.18 12.90
C LEU A 90 -20.06 19.37 13.50
N THR A 91 -21.03 19.92 12.77
CA THR A 91 -21.89 21.01 13.27
C THR A 91 -23.09 20.49 14.07
N ARG A 92 -23.33 19.18 14.07
CA ARG A 92 -24.46 18.58 14.79
C ARG A 92 -24.28 18.80 16.29
N PRO A 93 -25.28 19.37 16.99
CA PRO A 93 -25.22 19.50 18.44
C PRO A 93 -25.11 18.11 19.08
N GLY A 94 -24.34 18.04 20.17
CA GLY A 94 -24.26 16.82 20.98
C GLY A 94 -25.58 16.53 21.70
N GLU A 95 -25.68 15.34 22.31
CA GLU A 95 -26.80 14.98 23.17
C GLU A 95 -26.95 16.03 24.28
N PRO A 96 -28.11 16.69 24.43
CA PRO A 96 -28.28 17.71 25.45
C PRO A 96 -28.19 17.08 26.84
N VAL A 97 -27.34 17.64 27.70
CA VAL A 97 -27.34 17.31 29.13
C VAL A 97 -28.33 18.24 29.82
N GLU A 98 -29.40 17.68 30.38
CA GLU A 98 -30.38 18.46 31.13
C GLU A 98 -29.76 18.96 32.45
N ILE A 99 -29.41 20.23 32.49
CA ILE A 99 -29.03 20.92 33.72
C ILE A 99 -30.31 21.56 34.28
N GLY A 100 -30.67 21.20 35.51
CA GLY A 100 -31.81 21.81 36.19
C GLY A 100 -31.65 23.33 36.36
N ALA A 101 -32.76 24.04 36.51
CA ALA A 101 -32.76 25.49 36.72
C ALA A 101 -32.96 25.86 38.20
N ARG A 102 -32.43 27.02 38.61
CA ARG A 102 -32.77 27.62 39.90
C ARG A 102 -34.19 28.21 39.84
N HIS A 103 -34.93 28.09 40.93
CA HIS A 103 -36.28 28.65 41.03
C HIS A 103 -36.25 30.19 40.89
N PRO A 104 -37.17 30.84 40.14
CA PRO A 104 -37.16 32.30 39.92
C PRO A 104 -37.10 33.13 41.22
N ILE A 105 -37.83 32.70 42.26
CA ILE A 105 -37.81 33.35 43.58
C ILE A 105 -36.40 33.32 44.22
N SER A 106 -35.64 32.24 44.01
CA SER A 106 -34.26 32.11 44.51
C SER A 106 -33.27 32.97 43.74
N ILE A 107 -33.61 33.44 42.54
CA ILE A 107 -32.78 34.37 41.74
C ILE A 107 -32.99 35.81 42.23
N VAL A 108 -34.21 36.17 42.63
CA VAL A 108 -34.58 37.54 43.01
C VAL A 108 -34.22 37.87 44.47
N LYS A 109 -34.09 36.85 45.32
CA LYS A 109 -33.80 37.02 46.74
C LYS A 109 -32.28 37.04 46.99
N ASN A 110 -31.64 38.18 46.70
CA ASN A 110 -30.34 38.56 47.28
C ASN A 110 -30.56 39.14 48.68
#